data_AF-A0A949KCY6-F1
#
_entry.id   AF-A0A949KCY6-F1
#
_cell.length_a   1.000
_cell.length_b   1.000
_cell.length_c   1.000
_cell.angle_alpha   90.00
_cell.angle_beta   90.00
_cell.angle_gamma   90.00
#
_symmetry.space_group_name_H-M   'P 1'
#
loop_
_entity.id
_entity.type
_entity.pdbx_description
1 polymer ?
#
loop_
_entity_poly.entity_id
_entity_poly.type
_entity_poly.pdbx_seq_one_letter_code
_entity_poly.pdbx_strand_id
1 'polypeptide(L)'
;MPEEYSKYHRHPAKPVRTLQHAANDGQIIAVNCSLCRRHINYLASDLVQVLNPARPVDAPPFACSRCGKADYMSVKVKTPSAGDYGHLVIRRLLGVRSVWEWGNRPLGDEVKPDAGRKRN
;
A
#
# COMPACT_ATOMS: atom_id res chain seq x y z
N MET A 1 7.62 -22.30 16.26
CA MET A 1 7.42 -21.00 15.59
C MET A 1 5.92 -20.78 15.51
N PRO A 2 5.33 -19.75 16.13
CA PRO A 2 3.92 -19.49 15.86
C PRO A 2 3.84 -18.94 14.44
N GLU A 3 3.22 -19.73 13.56
CA GLU A 3 2.85 -19.30 12.22
C GLU A 3 2.04 -18.02 12.36
N GLU A 4 2.54 -16.92 11.78
CA GLU A 4 1.85 -15.65 11.74
C GLU A 4 0.49 -15.88 11.09
N TYR A 5 -0.57 -15.88 11.91
CA TYR A 5 -1.90 -16.23 11.45
C TYR A 5 -2.26 -15.26 10.31
N SER A 6 -2.21 -15.74 9.08
CA SER A 6 -2.75 -14.97 7.96
C SER A 6 -4.24 -14.85 8.23
N LYS A 7 -4.68 -13.66 8.62
CA LYS A 7 -6.11 -13.31 8.80
C LYS A 7 -6.98 -13.62 7.57
N TYR A 8 -6.35 -13.95 6.45
CA TYR A 8 -6.97 -14.42 5.22
C TYR A 8 -6.61 -15.90 5.01
N HIS A 9 -7.53 -16.80 5.38
CA HIS A 9 -7.44 -18.22 5.00
C HIS A 9 -7.74 -18.34 3.51
N ARG A 10 -6.68 -18.40 2.70
CA ARG A 10 -6.80 -18.66 1.27
C ARG A 10 -6.97 -20.15 1.05
N HIS A 11 -7.85 -20.51 0.13
CA HIS A 11 -7.98 -21.90 -0.25
C HIS A 11 -6.68 -22.35 -0.94
N PRO A 12 -6.03 -23.45 -0.51
CA PRO A 12 -4.70 -23.84 -1.00
C PRO A 12 -4.66 -24.08 -2.51
N ALA A 13 -5.77 -24.54 -3.10
CA ALA A 13 -5.88 -24.79 -4.53
C ALA A 13 -6.08 -23.53 -5.40
N LYS A 14 -6.31 -22.35 -4.82
CA LYS A 14 -6.51 -21.11 -5.60
C LYS A 14 -5.21 -20.29 -5.59
N PRO A 15 -4.70 -19.87 -6.77
CA PRO A 15 -3.50 -19.04 -6.82
C PRO A 15 -3.74 -17.72 -6.08
N VAL A 16 -2.69 -17.22 -5.43
CA VAL A 16 -2.75 -15.91 -4.75
C VAL A 16 -2.92 -14.83 -5.80
N ARG A 17 -4.04 -14.12 -5.75
CA ARG A 17 -4.27 -12.98 -6.63
C ARG A 17 -3.42 -11.80 -6.17
N THR A 18 -2.51 -11.37 -7.03
CA THR A 18 -1.56 -10.28 -6.78
C THR A 18 -2.16 -8.92 -7.13
N LEU A 19 -1.53 -7.87 -6.60
CA LEU A 19 -1.85 -6.49 -6.96
C LEU A 19 -1.62 -6.23 -8.46
N GLN A 20 -0.59 -6.84 -9.06
CA GLN A 20 -0.32 -6.72 -10.49
C GLN A 20 -1.48 -7.25 -11.35
N HIS A 21 -2.07 -8.39 -10.99
CA HIS A 21 -3.24 -8.91 -11.72
C HIS A 21 -4.42 -7.93 -11.67
N ALA A 22 -4.67 -7.33 -10.50
CA ALA A 22 -5.72 -6.32 -10.37
C ALA A 22 -5.43 -5.05 -11.19
N ALA A 23 -4.16 -4.65 -11.31
CA ALA A 23 -3.76 -3.52 -12.15
C ALA A 23 -3.98 -3.80 -13.64
N ASN A 24 -3.61 -5.00 -14.11
CA ASN A 24 -3.83 -5.42 -15.50
C ASN A 24 -5.32 -5.45 -15.86
N ASP A 25 -6.17 -5.83 -14.90
CA ASP A 25 -7.63 -5.90 -15.08
C ASP A 25 -8.33 -4.53 -14.86
N GLY A 26 -7.58 -3.44 -14.64
CA GLY A 26 -8.13 -2.10 -14.44
C GLY A 26 -8.99 -1.96 -13.17
N GLN A 27 -8.71 -2.77 -12.14
CA GLN A 27 -9.56 -2.87 -10.95
C GLN A 27 -9.32 -1.76 -9.93
N ILE A 28 -10.34 -1.57 -9.09
CA ILE A 28 -10.35 -0.63 -7.98
C ILE A 28 -10.19 -1.41 -6.68
N ILE A 29 -9.26 -0.92 -5.85
CA ILE A 29 -9.02 -1.42 -4.51
C ILE A 29 -9.77 -0.52 -3.52
N ALA A 30 -10.92 -0.99 -3.06
CA ALA A 30 -11.74 -0.31 -2.06
C ALA A 30 -11.31 -0.74 -0.66
N VAL A 31 -10.93 0.23 0.17
CA VAL A 31 -10.40 0.01 1.51
C VAL A 31 -11.32 0.66 2.53
N ASN A 32 -11.71 -0.11 3.54
CA ASN A 32 -12.59 0.34 4.61
C ASN A 32 -11.94 0.11 5.98
N CYS A 33 -11.97 1.12 6.84
CA CYS A 33 -11.61 0.99 8.25
C CYS A 33 -12.88 0.74 9.07
N SER A 34 -13.03 -0.42 9.69
CA SER A 34 -14.19 -0.72 10.55
C SER A 34 -14.21 0.10 11.84
N LEU A 35 -13.05 0.59 12.30
CA LEU A 35 -12.92 1.40 13.52
C LEU A 35 -13.43 2.85 13.33
N CYS A 36 -12.85 3.60 12.37
CA CYS A 36 -13.19 5.02 12.16
C CYS A 36 -14.11 5.27 10.95
N ARG A 37 -14.61 4.20 10.32
CA ARG A 37 -15.51 4.19 9.16
C ARG A 37 -14.98 4.92 7.92
N ARG A 38 -13.67 5.15 7.84
CA ARG A 38 -13.05 5.78 6.66
C ARG A 38 -13.07 4.79 5.49
N HIS A 39 -13.58 5.25 4.35
CA HIS A 39 -13.60 4.52 3.09
C HIS A 39 -12.76 5.26 2.04
N ILE A 40 -11.90 4.52 1.32
CA ILE A 40 -11.02 5.08 0.29
C ILE A 40 -10.94 4.09 -0.88
N ASN A 41 -11.08 4.58 -2.11
CA ASN A 41 -10.86 3.81 -3.32
C ASN A 41 -9.51 4.19 -3.93
N TYR A 42 -8.75 3.21 -4.39
CA TYR A 42 -7.52 3.40 -5.16
C TYR A 42 -7.63 2.68 -6.50
N LEU A 43 -7.00 3.20 -7.54
CA LEU A 43 -6.74 2.39 -8.73
C LEU A 43 -5.59 1.43 -8.43
N ALA A 44 -5.75 0.17 -8.84
CA ALA A 44 -4.68 -0.81 -8.69
C ALA A 44 -3.41 -0.39 -9.46
N SER A 45 -3.57 0.25 -10.63
CA SER A 45 -2.47 0.80 -11.43
C SER A 45 -1.68 1.92 -10.74
N ASP A 46 -2.31 2.67 -9.84
CA ASP A 46 -1.62 3.68 -9.03
C ASP A 46 -0.85 3.01 -7.87
N LEU A 47 -1.41 1.96 -7.28
CA LEU A 47 -0.78 1.26 -6.15
C LEU A 47 0.47 0.46 -6.54
N VAL A 48 0.51 -0.15 -7.74
CA VAL A 48 1.69 -0.90 -8.22
C VAL A 48 2.92 -0.01 -8.41
N GLN A 49 2.75 1.31 -8.57
CA GLN A 49 3.87 2.24 -8.70
C GLN A 49 4.59 2.51 -7.37
N VAL A 50 3.93 2.23 -6.24
CA VAL A 50 4.44 2.56 -4.89
C VAL A 50 4.56 1.35 -3.96
N LEU A 51 3.93 0.22 -4.30
CA LEU A 51 3.97 -1.03 -3.52
C LEU A 51 4.53 -2.17 -4.35
N ASN A 52 5.02 -3.22 -3.67
CA ASN A 52 5.45 -4.46 -4.33
C ASN A 52 4.28 -5.05 -5.16
N PRO A 53 4.42 -5.19 -6.50
CA PRO A 53 3.34 -5.70 -7.36
C PRO A 53 2.94 -7.16 -7.08
N ALA A 54 3.86 -7.97 -6.56
CA ALA A 54 3.61 -9.38 -6.21
C ALA A 54 2.82 -9.56 -4.91
N ARG A 55 2.58 -8.47 -4.16
CA ARG A 55 1.82 -8.53 -2.91
C ARG A 55 0.40 -9.03 -3.17
N PRO A 56 -0.21 -9.72 -2.19
CA PRO A 56 -1.62 -10.10 -2.29
C PRO A 56 -2.55 -8.89 -2.40
N VAL A 57 -3.58 -8.99 -3.22
CA VAL A 57 -4.53 -7.90 -3.50
C VAL A 57 -5.47 -7.62 -2.32
N ASP A 58 -5.72 -8.62 -1.48
CA ASP A 58 -6.59 -8.60 -0.29
C ASP A 58 -5.91 -7.94 0.92
N ALA A 59 -4.59 -7.75 0.88
CA ALA A 59 -3.86 -7.07 1.94
C ALA A 59 -4.04 -5.53 1.82
N PRO A 60 -4.36 -4.82 2.91
CA PRO A 60 -4.52 -3.36 2.87
C PRO A 60 -3.21 -2.67 2.44
N PRO A 61 -3.26 -1.69 1.52
CA PRO A 61 -2.05 -1.07 0.98
C PRO A 61 -1.31 -0.24 2.05
N PHE A 62 -2.06 0.40 2.95
CA PHE A 62 -1.55 1.25 4.02
C PHE A 62 -2.41 1.07 5.27
N ALA A 63 -1.90 1.50 6.43
CA ALA A 63 -2.71 1.69 7.61
C ALA A 63 -3.76 2.81 7.39
N CYS A 64 -4.78 2.86 8.25
CA CYS A 64 -5.82 3.88 8.11
C CYS A 64 -5.21 5.30 8.18
N SER A 65 -5.43 6.12 7.16
CA SER A 65 -4.91 7.50 7.13
C SER A 65 -5.55 8.45 8.16
N ARG A 66 -6.60 8.00 8.87
CA ARG A 66 -7.28 8.80 9.91
C ARG A 66 -6.89 8.36 11.32
N CYS A 67 -7.01 7.07 11.63
CA CYS A 67 -6.73 6.55 12.98
C CYS A 67 -5.39 5.81 13.12
N GLY A 68 -4.65 5.59 12.03
CA GLY A 68 -3.33 4.95 12.02
C GLY A 68 -3.33 3.43 12.25
N LYS A 69 -4.49 2.80 12.52
CA LYS A 69 -4.57 1.35 12.79
C LYS A 69 -4.70 0.54 11.49
N ALA A 70 -4.02 -0.61 11.43
CA ALA A 70 -4.03 -1.53 10.29
C ALA A 70 -4.95 -2.75 10.49
N ASP A 71 -5.20 -3.16 11.73
CA ASP A 71 -5.94 -4.40 12.03
C ASP A 71 -7.42 -4.32 11.62
N TYR A 72 -7.99 -3.12 11.71
CA TYR A 72 -9.38 -2.83 11.37
C TYR A 72 -9.60 -2.55 9.87
N MET A 73 -8.58 -2.77 9.03
CA MET A 73 -8.66 -2.49 7.60
C MET A 73 -9.15 -3.72 6.85
N SER A 74 -10.23 -3.56 6.08
CA SER A 74 -10.72 -4.53 5.11
C SER A 74 -10.59 -4.02 3.69
N VAL A 75 -10.35 -4.95 2.76
CA VAL A 75 -10.14 -4.66 1.34
C VAL A 75 -11.18 -5.39 0.52
N LYS A 76 -11.73 -4.71 -0.47
CA LYS A 76 -12.56 -5.30 -1.53
C LYS A 76 -12.01 -4.88 -2.88
N VAL A 77 -11.91 -5.85 -3.78
CA VAL A 77 -11.52 -5.62 -5.18
C VAL A 77 -12.80 -5.52 -5.99
N LYS A 78 -12.96 -4.47 -6.79
CA LYS A 78 -14.12 -4.31 -7.68
C LYS A 78 -13.67 -3.88 -9.07
N THR A 79 -14.37 -4.37 -10.08
CA THR A 79 -14.22 -3.88 -11.46
C THR A 79 -15.08 -2.64 -11.64
N PRO A 80 -14.57 -1.55 -12.25
CA PRO A 80 -15.37 -0.35 -12.50
C PRO A 80 -16.57 -0.67 -13.39
N SER A 81 -17.72 -0.10 -13.06
CA SER A 81 -18.92 -0.11 -13.90
C SER A 81 -19.09 1.21 -14.65
N ALA A 82 -19.92 1.24 -15.69
CA ALA A 82 -20.17 2.46 -16.47
C ALA A 82 -20.65 3.64 -15.58
N GLY A 83 -21.43 3.37 -14.54
CA GLY A 83 -21.92 4.39 -13.60
C GLY A 83 -20.89 4.87 -12.57
N ASP A 84 -19.73 4.23 -12.45
CA ASP A 84 -18.67 4.72 -11.56
C ASP A 84 -17.93 5.92 -12.17
N TYR A 85 -17.87 6.03 -13.49
CA TYR A 85 -17.15 7.10 -14.18
C TYR A 85 -17.84 8.44 -13.94
N GLY A 86 -17.09 9.41 -13.39
CA GLY A 86 -17.61 10.74 -13.01
C GLY A 86 -18.26 10.81 -11.63
N HIS A 87 -18.59 9.66 -11.00
CA HIS A 87 -19.28 9.62 -9.71
C HIS A 87 -18.44 9.01 -8.58
N LEU A 88 -17.60 8.02 -8.88
CA LEU A 88 -16.78 7.35 -7.88
C LEU A 88 -15.52 8.16 -7.57
N VAL A 89 -15.42 8.64 -6.34
CA VAL A 89 -14.21 9.30 -5.85
C VAL A 89 -13.09 8.28 -5.65
N ILE A 90 -11.97 8.49 -6.35
CA ILE A 90 -10.76 7.68 -6.28
C ILE A 90 -9.59 8.55 -5.80
N ARG A 91 -8.77 8.02 -4.88
CA ARG A 91 -7.51 8.62 -4.47
C ARG A 91 -6.42 8.27 -5.49
N ARG A 92 -6.09 9.24 -6.35
CA ARG A 92 -5.09 9.10 -7.40
C ARG A 92 -3.67 9.35 -6.89
N LEU A 93 -2.69 8.67 -7.49
CA LEU A 93 -1.29 8.98 -7.31
C LEU A 93 -0.94 10.25 -8.12
N LEU A 94 -0.57 11.33 -7.43
CA LEU A 94 -0.28 12.62 -8.07
C LEU A 94 1.21 12.87 -8.32
N GLY A 95 2.07 12.09 -7.68
CA GLY A 95 3.51 12.20 -7.81
C GLY A 95 4.21 11.38 -6.74
N VAL A 96 5.40 10.89 -7.07
CA VAL A 96 6.28 10.16 -6.16
C VAL A 96 7.53 11.00 -5.94
N ARG A 97 7.84 11.31 -4.68
CA ARG A 97 9.10 11.91 -4.27
C ARG A 97 9.90 10.84 -3.52
N SER A 98 11.00 10.40 -4.10
CA SER A 98 11.88 9.41 -3.48
C SER A 98 13.18 10.08 -3.03
N VAL A 99 13.56 9.87 -1.78
CA VAL A 99 14.86 10.29 -1.21
C VAL A 99 15.41 9.10 -0.45
N TRP A 100 16.57 8.63 -0.87
CA TRP A 100 17.27 7.51 -0.26
C TRP A 100 18.68 7.97 0.05
N GLU A 101 18.99 8.14 1.34
CA GLU A 101 20.35 8.46 1.77
C GLU A 101 20.90 7.30 2.60
N TRP A 102 21.67 6.47 1.91
CA TRP A 102 22.41 5.35 2.47
C TRP A 102 23.88 5.75 2.55
N GLY A 103 24.55 5.41 3.65
CA GLY A 103 25.98 5.67 3.84
C GLY A 103 26.73 4.41 4.24
N ASN A 104 27.78 4.06 3.50
CA ASN A 104 28.68 2.97 3.87
C ASN A 104 29.68 3.48 4.92
N ARG A 105 29.82 2.73 6.01
CA ARG A 105 30.80 2.98 7.07
C ARG A 105 31.48 1.66 7.41
N PRO A 106 32.75 1.67 7.86
CA PRO A 106 33.34 0.51 8.49
C PRO A 106 32.45 0.06 9.64
N LEU A 107 32.32 -1.26 9.78
CA LEU A 107 31.54 -1.85 10.85
C LEU A 107 32.21 -1.52 12.20
N GLY A 108 31.65 -0.56 12.94
CA GLY A 108 32.16 -0.10 14.24
C GLY A 108 32.66 1.35 14.31
N ASP A 109 32.57 2.11 13.23
CA ASP A 109 33.08 3.49 13.17
C ASP A 109 32.13 4.49 13.87
N GLU A 110 32.68 5.41 14.68
CA GLU A 110 31.88 6.43 15.37
C GLU A 110 31.44 7.55 14.42
N VAL A 111 30.14 7.84 14.44
CA VAL A 111 29.55 8.97 13.70
C VAL A 111 29.90 10.27 14.44
N LYS A 112 30.96 10.97 14.02
CA LYS A 112 31.07 12.40 14.37
C LYS A 112 30.13 13.18 13.44
N PRO A 113 29.09 13.86 13.98
CA PRO A 113 28.25 14.71 13.17
C PRO A 113 29.10 15.82 12.58
N ASP A 114 29.03 16.00 11.26
CA ASP A 114 29.72 17.08 10.58
C ASP A 114 29.27 18.41 11.17
N ALA A 115 30.19 19.11 11.83
CA ALA A 115 29.96 20.45 12.33
C ALA A 115 29.88 21.41 11.13
N GLY A 116 28.66 21.56 10.59
CA GLY A 116 28.24 22.75 9.86
C GLY A 116 28.67 22.85 8.40
N ARG A 117 27.88 22.28 7.50
CA ARG A 117 27.76 22.80 6.13
C ARG A 117 26.46 23.61 6.02
N LYS A 118 26.55 24.94 6.20
CA LYS A 118 25.45 25.86 5.92
C LYS A 118 25.10 25.77 4.43
N ARG A 119 23.84 25.44 4.13
CA ARG A 119 23.25 25.60 2.79
C ARG A 119 22.72 27.04 2.73
N ASN A 120 23.32 27.88 1.87
CA ASN A 120 22.79 29.19 1.48
C ASN A 120 21.50 29.01 0.66
#